data_AF-A0A8T5RUF3-F1
#
_entry.id   AF-A0A8T5RUF3-F1
#
_cell.length_a   1.000
_cell.length_b   1.000
_cell.length_c   1.000
_cell.angle_alpha   90.00
_cell.angle_beta   90.00
_cell.angle_gamma   90.00
#
_symmetry.space_group_name_H-M   'P 1'
#
loop_
_entity.id
_entity.type
_entity.pdbx_description
1 polymer ?
#
loop_
_entity_poly.entity_id
_entity_poly.type
_entity_poly.pdbx_seq_one_letter_code
_entity_poly.pdbx_strand_id
1 'polypeptide(L)' 'MVKGTVKWFNSSKGFGFINSEEGNDVFVHFSALSGDDDEYKTLNENDEVEFDVIQGEKG' A
#
# COMPACT_ATOMS: atom_id res chain seq x y z
N MET A 1 8.00 -10.32 -2.86
CA MET A 1 7.60 -9.88 -1.52
C MET A 1 8.62 -8.88 -1.04
N VAL A 2 8.22 -7.61 -1.06
CA VAL A 2 8.96 -6.45 -0.56
C VAL A 2 8.26 -6.00 0.73
N LYS A 3 9.05 -5.56 1.71
CA LYS A 3 8.55 -4.98 2.94
C LYS A 3 8.65 -3.47 2.87
N GLY A 4 7.77 -2.82 3.62
CA GLY A 4 7.78 -1.38 3.75
C GLY A 4 6.84 -0.89 4.81
N THR A 5 6.83 0.42 4.98
CA THR A 5 6.05 1.11 6.00
C THR A 5 5.09 2.07 5.31
N VAL A 6 3.82 2.05 5.69
CA VAL A 6 2.80 2.92 5.12
C VAL A 6 3.14 4.36 5.44
N LYS A 7 3.45 5.14 4.40
CA LYS A 7 3.80 6.56 4.53
C LYS A 7 2.57 7.41 4.82
N TRP A 8 1.47 7.08 4.13
CA TRP A 8 0.13 7.59 4.40
C TRP A 8 -0.87 6.83 3.55
N PHE A 9 -2.10 6.72 4.02
CA PHE A 9 -3.20 6.17 3.24
C PHE A 9 -4.45 6.99 3.48
N ASN A 10 -5.15 7.33 2.40
CA ASN A 10 -6.39 8.06 2.48
C ASN A 10 -7.55 7.11 2.21
N SER A 11 -8.16 6.61 3.28
CA SER A 11 -9.30 5.68 3.20
C SER A 11 -10.52 6.29 2.49
N SER A 12 -10.72 7.61 2.59
CA SER A 12 -11.80 8.29 1.87
C SER A 12 -11.60 8.33 0.35
N LYS A 13 -10.34 8.39 -0.10
CA LYS A 13 -9.99 8.36 -1.52
C LYS A 13 -9.63 6.96 -2.03
N GLY A 14 -9.35 6.01 -1.15
CA GLY A 14 -8.97 4.64 -1.47
C GLY A 14 -7.55 4.48 -2.02
N PHE A 15 -6.63 5.39 -1.73
CA PHE A 15 -5.24 5.24 -2.17
C PHE A 15 -4.25 5.85 -1.18
N GLY A 16 -2.99 5.45 -1.31
CA GLY A 16 -1.90 5.92 -0.46
C GLY A 16 -0.53 5.61 -1.05
N PHE A 17 0.48 5.79 -0.21
CA PHE A 17 1.86 5.45 -0.52
C PHE A 17 2.48 4.67 0.62
N ILE A 18 3.34 3.72 0.23
CA ILE A 18 4.14 2.90 1.13
C ILE A 18 5.59 3.23 0.85
N ASN A 19 6.38 3.49 1.89
CA ASN A 19 7.81 3.60 1.77
C ASN A 19 8.40 2.19 1.84
N SER A 20 8.99 1.73 0.74
CA SER A 20 9.70 0.45 0.72
C SER A 20 10.99 0.55 1.55
N GLU A 21 11.44 -0.54 2.15
CA GLU A 21 12.76 -0.62 2.80
C GLU A 21 13.92 -0.28 1.85
N GLU A 22 13.70 -0.37 0.53
CA GLU A 22 14.66 0.06 -0.50
C GLU A 22 14.72 1.58 -0.69
N GLY A 23 13.90 2.34 0.03
CA GLY A 23 13.83 3.81 0.00
C GLY A 23 12.93 4.37 -1.10
N ASN A 24 12.22 3.52 -1.86
CA ASN A 24 11.30 3.94 -2.91
C ASN A 24 9.89 4.17 -2.36
N ASP A 25 9.21 5.21 -2.83
CA ASP A 25 7.79 5.44 -2.56
C ASP A 25 6.95 4.61 -3.56
N VAL A 26 6.19 3.65 -3.03
CA VAL A 26 5.36 2.73 -3.80
C VAL A 26 3.90 3.17 -3.68
N PHE A 27 3.24 3.36 -4.81
CA PHE A 27 1.82 3.70 -4.85
C PHE A 27 0.96 2.46 -4.53
N VAL A 28 -0.06 2.65 -3.69
CA VAL A 28 -1.03 1.58 -3.36
C VAL A 28 -2.47 2.07 -3.54
N HIS A 29 -3.31 1.21 -4.09
CA HIS A 29 -4.74 1.44 -4.27
C HIS A 29 -5.54 0.40 -3.48
N PHE A 30 -6.71 0.77 -2.95
CA PHE A 30 -7.54 -0.10 -2.12
C PHE A 30 -7.91 -1.42 -2.82
N SER A 31 -7.99 -1.42 -4.16
CA SER A 31 -8.28 -2.62 -4.95
C SER A 31 -7.19 -3.69 -4.85
N ALA A 32 -5.95 -3.30 -4.53
CA ALA A 32 -4.82 -4.19 -4.36
C ALA A 32 -4.66 -4.70 -2.92
N LEU A 33 -5.43 -4.17 -1.97
CA LEU A 33 -5.41 -4.65 -0.59
C LEU A 33 -6.13 -6.00 -0.53
N SER A 34 -5.43 -7.01 -0.01
CA SER A 34 -6.01 -8.31 0.31
C SER A 34 -6.57 -8.25 1.72
N GLY A 35 -7.88 -8.33 1.86
CA GLY A 35 -8.58 -8.44 3.13
C GLY A 35 -9.78 -9.36 2.92
N ASP A 36 -9.90 -10.38 3.76
CA ASP A 36 -10.95 -11.40 3.71
C ASP A 36 -12.36 -10.84 3.99
N ASP A 37 -12.44 -9.69 4.66
CA ASP A 37 -13.69 -9.01 4.94
C ASP A 37 -13.78 -7.71 4.11
N ASP A 38 -14.83 -7.62 3.31
CA ASP A 38 -15.18 -6.52 2.41
C ASP A 38 -15.35 -5.16 3.14
N GLU A 39 -15.26 -5.16 4.48
CA GLU A 39 -15.75 -4.04 5.29
C GLU A 39 -14.70 -2.97 5.59
N TYR A 40 -13.39 -3.25 5.67
CA TYR A 40 -12.39 -2.20 5.95
C TYR A 40 -10.98 -2.49 5.37
N LYS A 41 -10.80 -2.33 4.06
CA LYS A 41 -9.46 -2.32 3.42
C LYS A 41 -8.77 -0.96 3.63
N THR A 42 -8.30 -0.70 4.84
CA THR A 42 -7.57 0.53 5.20
C THR A 42 -6.18 0.22 5.72
N LEU A 43 -5.22 1.11 5.43
CA LEU A 43 -3.88 1.08 5.98
C LEU A 43 -3.70 2.26 6.95
N ASN A 44 -3.02 2.06 8.07
CA ASN A 44 -2.68 3.17 8.97
C ASN A 44 -1.26 3.66 8.68
N GLU A 45 -1.00 4.94 8.94
CA GLU A 45 0.34 5.49 8.85
C GLU A 45 1.29 4.77 9.81
N ASN A 46 2.49 4.44 9.33
CA ASN A 46 3.52 3.66 10.03
C ASN A 46 3.24 2.15 10.17
N ASP A 47 2.16 1.62 9.58
CA ASP A 47 1.95 0.17 9.54
C ASP A 47 3.03 -0.51 8.68
N GLU A 48 3.59 -1.61 9.19
CA GLU A 48 4.46 -2.50 8.42
C GLU A 48 3.63 -3.39 7.51
N VAL A 49 3.95 -3.41 6.22
CA VAL A 49 3.20 -4.15 5.19
C VAL A 49 4.14 -4.92 4.28
N GLU A 50 3.69 -6.09 3.86
CA GLU A 50 4.31 -6.87 2.78
C GLU A 50 3.49 -6.74 1.51
N PHE A 51 4.16 -6.45 0.40
CA PHE A 51 3.54 -6.24 -0.90
C PHE A 51 4.43 -6.76 -2.03
N ASP A 52 3.84 -7.01 -3.18
CA ASP A 52 4.59 -7.27 -4.41
C ASP A 52 4.53 -6.01 -5.29
N VAL A 53 5.71 -5.48 -5.61
CA VAL A 53 5.83 -4.37 -6.56
C VAL A 53 5.68 -4.94 -7.96
N ILE A 54 4.57 -4.60 -8.61
CA ILE A 54 4.36 -4.87 -10.03
C ILE A 54 4.74 -3.62 -10.82
N GLN A 55 5.74 -3.74 -11.69
CA GLN A 55 6.15 -2.66 -12.58
C GLN A 55 5.11 -2.52 -13.70
N GLY A 56 4.13 -1.63 -13.51
CA GLY A 56 3.13 -1.31 -14.52
C GLY A 56 3.69 -0.39 -15.60
N GLU A 57 2.98 -0.24 -16.72
CA GLU A 57 3.37 0.67 -17.82
C GLU A 57 3.52 2.15 -17.40
N LYS A 58 3.12 2.50 -16.17
CA LYS A 58 3.20 3.85 -15.61
C LYS A 58 4.20 4.03 -14.46
N GLY A 59 5.06 3.04 -14.20
CA GLY A 59 6.05 3.07 -13.13
C GLY A 59 5.69 2.16 -11.97
#